data_AF-A0A7C1ZKM4-F1
#
_entry.id   AF-A0A7C1ZKM4-F1
#
_cell.length_a   1.000
_cell.length_b   1.000
_cell.length_c   1.000
_cell.angle_alpha   90.00
_cell.angle_beta   90.00
_cell.angle_gamma   90.00
#
_symmetry.space_group_name_H-M   'P 1'
#
loop_
_entity.id
_entity.type
_entity.pdbx_description
1 polymer ?
#
loop_
_entity_poly.entity_id
_entity_poly.type
_entity_poly.pdbx_seq_one_letter_code
_entity_poly.pdbx_strand_id
1 'polypeptide(L)'
;MNDLKTIVELSHEFGTAEYVKGGGGNTSVKNETTLWVKPSGTTLCGMTEEDFVVLDRDKINELYKVETPAESAAREELGKNLMAKAGIGDSGRPSVETPLHNIIDARFVVHTHPALVNGMTCAKDAEAVCNRLFPDAMWVEYVDA
;
A
#
# COMPACT_ATOMS: atom_id res chain seq x y z
N MET A 1 -3.12 15.44 17.71
CA MET A 1 -2.68 14.03 17.66
C MET A 1 -1.67 13.95 16.53
N ASN A 2 -0.51 13.30 16.74
CA ASN A 2 0.53 13.17 15.72
C ASN A 2 0.06 12.14 14.68
N ASP A 3 0.01 12.49 13.40
CA ASP A 3 -0.36 11.60 12.29
C ASP A 3 0.43 10.28 12.31
N LEU A 4 1.73 10.35 12.59
CA LEU A 4 2.60 9.16 12.67
C LEU A 4 2.17 8.23 13.80
N LYS A 5 1.80 8.80 14.94
CA LYS A 5 1.26 8.02 16.07
C LYS A 5 -0.04 7.31 15.67
N THR A 6 -0.95 8.02 15.00
CA THR A 6 -2.23 7.43 14.56
C THR A 6 -2.01 6.29 13.56
N ILE A 7 -1.13 6.45 12.58
CA ILE A 7 -0.87 5.35 11.62
C ILE A 7 -0.13 4.18 12.27
N VAL A 8 0.70 4.39 13.29
CA VAL A 8 1.28 3.31 14.11
C VAL A 8 0.18 2.54 14.84
N GLU A 9 -0.75 3.23 15.50
CA GLU A 9 -1.89 2.60 16.18
C GLU A 9 -2.72 1.74 15.20
N LEU A 10 -3.00 2.26 14.01
CA LEU A 10 -3.69 1.52 12.95
C LEU A 10 -2.86 0.33 12.43
N SER A 11 -1.54 0.49 12.27
CA SER A 11 -0.66 -0.64 11.92
C SER A 11 -0.72 -1.75 12.97
N HIS A 12 -0.79 -1.42 14.25
CA HIS A 12 -0.91 -2.43 15.31
C HIS A 12 -2.28 -3.10 15.32
N GLU A 13 -3.35 -2.33 15.12
CA GLU A 13 -4.72 -2.84 15.05
C GLU A 13 -4.91 -3.82 13.88
N PHE A 14 -4.47 -3.43 12.69
CA PHE A 14 -4.63 -4.22 11.45
C PHE A 14 -3.42 -5.12 11.13
N GLY A 15 -2.43 -5.17 12.02
CA GLY A 15 -1.23 -5.99 11.86
C GLY A 15 -1.36 -7.41 12.38
N THR A 16 -2.53 -7.78 12.91
CA THR A 16 -2.79 -9.09 13.52
C THR A 16 -3.07 -10.16 12.46
N ALA A 17 -3.05 -11.44 12.89
CA ALA A 17 -3.29 -12.59 12.03
C ALA A 17 -4.70 -12.64 11.41
N GLU A 18 -5.64 -11.84 11.91
CA GLU A 18 -6.98 -11.69 11.35
C GLU A 18 -6.97 -10.94 10.01
N TYR A 19 -6.09 -9.94 9.90
CA TYR A 19 -6.05 -9.02 8.77
C TYR A 19 -4.88 -9.28 7.82
N VAL A 20 -3.75 -9.78 8.33
CA VAL A 20 -2.54 -10.00 7.53
C VAL A 20 -1.82 -11.30 7.91
N LYS A 21 -1.02 -11.84 7.00
CA LYS A 21 -0.14 -12.99 7.27
C LYS A 21 1.32 -12.62 7.03
N GLY A 22 2.18 -12.90 8.02
CA GLY A 22 3.61 -12.62 7.92
C GLY A 22 3.91 -11.14 7.66
N GLY A 23 4.72 -10.87 6.64
CA GLY A 23 5.04 -9.50 6.20
C GLY A 23 4.00 -8.86 5.27
N GLY A 24 2.83 -9.49 5.06
CA GLY A 24 1.75 -8.97 4.23
C GLY A 24 1.08 -7.71 4.80
N GLY A 25 0.26 -7.06 3.97
CA GLY A 25 -0.37 -5.78 4.26
C GLY A 25 0.59 -4.61 4.48
N ASN A 26 0.07 -3.39 4.34
CA ASN A 26 0.83 -2.16 4.54
C ASN A 26 -0.08 -0.99 4.87
N THR A 27 0.53 0.01 5.48
CA THR A 27 -0.13 1.22 5.96
C THR A 27 0.65 2.43 5.50
N SER A 28 -0.07 3.53 5.33
CA SER A 28 0.53 4.83 5.06
C SER A 28 -0.27 5.97 5.65
N VAL A 29 0.43 7.06 5.95
CA VAL A 29 -0.17 8.38 6.14
C VAL A 29 0.43 9.35 5.13
N LYS A 30 -0.36 10.29 4.63
CA LYS A 30 0.11 11.31 3.69
C LYS A 30 -0.44 12.70 3.98
N ASN A 31 0.35 13.70 3.65
CA ASN A 31 -0.08 15.08 3.50
C ASN A 31 0.06 15.52 2.04
N GLU A 32 -0.02 16.82 1.74
CA GLU A 32 0.06 17.35 0.38
C GLU A 32 1.33 16.94 -0.37
N THR A 33 2.49 16.92 0.30
CA THR A 33 3.80 16.74 -0.34
C THR A 33 4.48 15.41 -0.01
N THR A 34 4.09 14.76 1.07
CA THR A 34 4.84 13.66 1.68
C THR A 34 3.95 12.46 1.98
N LEU A 35 4.48 11.28 1.69
CA LEU A 35 3.91 9.99 2.02
C LEU A 35 4.85 9.25 2.97
N TRP A 36 4.33 8.79 4.10
CA TRP A 36 5.00 7.88 5.02
C TRP A 36 4.38 6.51 4.83
N VAL A 37 5.16 5.52 4.43
CA VAL A 37 4.67 4.17 4.13
C VAL A 37 5.51 3.11 4.82
N LYS A 38 4.88 1.98 5.15
CA LYS A 38 5.57 0.80 5.68
C LYS A 38 6.76 0.39 4.79
N PRO A 39 7.93 0.05 5.38
CA PRO A 39 9.06 -0.52 4.66
C PRO A 39 8.79 -1.95 4.21
N SER A 40 9.36 -2.34 3.07
CA SER A 40 9.24 -3.69 2.55
C SER A 40 9.87 -4.73 3.51
N GLY A 41 9.21 -5.88 3.69
CA GLY A 41 9.75 -7.01 4.45
C GLY A 41 9.57 -6.94 5.98
N THR A 42 8.85 -5.95 6.50
CA THR A 42 8.54 -5.81 7.93
C THR A 42 7.13 -6.26 8.27
N THR A 43 6.82 -6.40 9.56
CA THR A 43 5.45 -6.68 10.05
C THR A 43 4.82 -5.39 10.58
N LEU A 44 3.49 -5.27 10.46
CA LEU A 44 2.76 -4.07 10.89
C LEU A 44 2.74 -3.91 12.42
N CYS A 45 2.56 -4.99 13.19
CA CYS A 45 2.51 -4.94 14.67
C CYS A 45 3.80 -4.46 15.34
N GLY A 46 4.95 -4.52 14.66
CA GLY A 46 6.24 -4.11 15.23
C GLY A 46 6.61 -2.66 14.93
N MET A 47 5.81 -1.94 14.14
CA MET A 47 6.18 -0.63 13.62
C MET A 47 6.16 0.44 14.72
N THR A 48 7.12 1.36 14.61
CA THR A 48 7.23 2.61 15.34
C THR A 48 7.15 3.78 14.36
N GLU A 49 7.09 5.01 14.90
CA GLU A 49 7.04 6.22 14.07
C GLU A 49 8.31 6.38 13.19
N GLU A 50 9.46 5.87 13.65
CA GLU A 50 10.76 5.98 12.97
C GLU A 50 10.93 4.95 11.83
N ASP A 51 10.11 3.90 11.79
CA ASP A 51 10.23 2.83 10.80
C ASP A 51 9.65 3.20 9.43
N PHE A 52 8.85 4.26 9.33
CA PHE A 52 8.20 4.64 8.08
C PHE A 52 9.19 5.17 7.06
N VAL A 53 9.10 4.64 5.83
CA VAL A 53 9.81 5.18 4.67
C VAL A 53 9.13 6.47 4.24
N VAL A 54 9.91 7.52 4.05
CA VAL A 54 9.40 8.85 3.71
C VAL A 54 9.61 9.10 2.23
N LEU A 55 8.56 9.48 1.50
CA LEU A 55 8.62 9.73 0.07
C LEU A 55 8.01 11.07 -0.32
N ASP A 56 8.56 11.65 -1.38
CA ASP A 56 8.06 12.83 -2.08
C ASP A 56 6.92 12.43 -3.04
N ARG A 57 5.74 13.00 -2.82
CA ARG A 57 4.53 12.68 -3.61
C ARG A 57 4.61 13.17 -5.05
N ASP A 58 5.25 14.30 -5.31
CA ASP A 58 5.39 14.81 -6.67
C ASP A 58 6.27 13.89 -7.52
N LYS A 59 7.31 13.32 -6.90
CA LYS A 59 8.14 12.30 -7.56
C LYS A 59 7.41 10.97 -7.74
N ILE A 60 6.59 10.54 -6.78
CA ILE A 60 5.72 9.36 -6.99
C ILE A 60 4.78 9.62 -8.17
N ASN A 61 4.24 10.83 -8.30
CA ASN A 61 3.33 11.20 -9.39
C ASN A 61 3.98 11.16 -10.78
N GLU A 62 5.31 11.17 -10.89
CA GLU A 62 6.01 10.95 -12.15
C GLU A 62 5.75 9.54 -12.70
N LEU A 63 5.57 8.54 -11.84
CA LEU A 63 5.28 7.16 -12.25
C LEU A 63 4.04 7.08 -13.15
N TYR A 64 2.99 7.84 -12.85
CA TYR A 64 1.74 7.81 -13.61
C TYR A 64 1.83 8.53 -14.96
N LYS A 65 2.95 9.21 -15.25
CA LYS A 65 3.18 9.94 -16.50
C LYS A 65 4.12 9.19 -17.45
N VAL A 66 4.77 8.12 -16.99
CA VAL A 66 5.76 7.37 -17.75
C VAL A 66 5.09 6.20 -18.46
N GLU A 67 5.46 5.97 -19.72
CA GLU A 67 5.05 4.79 -20.45
C GLU A 67 5.72 3.54 -19.87
N THR A 68 4.90 2.57 -19.46
CA THR A 68 5.40 1.33 -18.85
C THR A 68 5.78 0.31 -19.93
N PRO A 69 6.94 -0.37 -19.81
CA PRO A 69 7.31 -1.45 -20.72
C PRO A 69 6.28 -2.58 -20.84
N ALA A 70 6.25 -3.30 -21.96
CA ALA A 70 5.41 -4.49 -22.11
C ALA A 70 5.94 -5.71 -21.34
N GLU A 71 7.25 -5.77 -21.09
CA GLU A 71 7.90 -6.83 -20.34
C GLU A 71 7.80 -6.58 -18.82
N SER A 72 7.25 -7.55 -18.07
CA SER A 72 7.00 -7.42 -16.61
C SER A 72 8.28 -7.09 -15.83
N ALA A 73 9.41 -7.76 -16.12
CA ALA A 73 10.68 -7.49 -15.45
C ALA A 73 11.16 -6.04 -15.66
N ALA A 74 10.99 -5.49 -16.87
CA ALA A 74 11.37 -4.12 -17.19
C ALA A 74 10.42 -3.10 -16.53
N ARG A 75 9.11 -3.40 -16.41
CA ARG A 75 8.17 -2.59 -15.64
C ARG A 75 8.54 -2.56 -14.16
N GLU A 76 8.84 -3.72 -13.58
CA GLU A 76 9.20 -3.83 -12.17
C GLU A 76 10.49 -3.04 -11.87
N GLU A 77 11.49 -3.13 -12.76
CA GLU A 77 12.73 -2.35 -12.65
C GLU A 77 12.48 -0.84 -12.74
N LEU A 78 11.66 -0.39 -13.70
CA LEU A 78 11.27 1.01 -13.83
C LEU A 78 10.58 1.51 -12.55
N GLY A 79 9.60 0.76 -12.04
CA GLY A 79 8.89 1.10 -10.81
C GLY A 79 9.82 1.21 -9.60
N LYS A 80 10.72 0.23 -9.42
CA LYS A 80 11.75 0.27 -8.36
C LYS A 80 12.62 1.51 -8.45
N ASN A 81 13.10 1.84 -9.66
CA ASN A 81 13.98 2.99 -9.88
C ASN A 81 13.29 4.33 -9.59
N LEU A 82 12.02 4.47 -9.96
CA LEU A 82 11.24 5.68 -9.67
C LEU A 82 10.94 5.81 -8.17
N MET A 83 10.56 4.72 -7.49
CA MET A 83 10.34 4.74 -6.05
C MET A 83 11.61 5.05 -5.26
N ALA A 84 12.77 4.54 -5.70
CA ALA A 84 14.06 4.88 -5.08
C ALA A 84 14.38 6.39 -5.19
N LYS A 85 14.05 7.03 -6.32
CA LYS A 85 14.22 8.48 -6.51
C LYS A 85 13.26 9.33 -5.69
N ALA A 86 12.09 8.78 -5.37
CA ALA A 86 11.06 9.42 -4.55
C ALA A 86 11.39 9.40 -3.05
N GLY A 87 12.26 8.50 -2.60
CA GLY A 87 12.69 8.43 -1.21
C GLY A 87 13.32 9.73 -0.70
N ILE A 88 12.97 10.12 0.52
CA ILE A 88 13.54 11.24 1.25
C ILE A 88 14.45 10.69 2.35
N GLY A 89 15.71 11.13 2.35
CA GLY A 89 16.72 10.66 3.30
C GLY A 89 17.08 9.18 3.08
N ASP A 90 17.66 8.56 4.11
CA ASP A 90 18.10 7.16 4.09
C ASP A 90 17.07 6.22 4.73
N SER A 91 15.80 6.41 4.39
CA SER A 91 14.65 5.78 5.07
C SER A 91 14.35 4.34 4.61
N GLY A 92 15.26 3.69 3.88
CA GLY A 92 15.14 2.30 3.44
C GLY A 92 14.25 2.10 2.20
N ARG A 93 13.85 0.85 1.94
CA ARG A 93 13.06 0.48 0.75
C ARG A 93 11.56 0.53 1.04
N PRO A 94 10.77 1.33 0.31
CA PRO A 94 9.33 1.42 0.52
C PRO A 94 8.62 0.12 0.09
N SER A 95 7.38 -0.07 0.56
CA SER A 95 6.51 -1.12 0.03
C SER A 95 6.37 -1.05 -1.49
N VAL A 96 6.30 -2.19 -2.17
CA VAL A 96 6.06 -2.23 -3.63
C VAL A 96 4.70 -1.66 -4.02
N GLU A 97 3.73 -1.66 -3.10
CA GLU A 97 2.37 -1.14 -3.30
C GLU A 97 2.26 0.37 -3.02
N THR A 98 3.37 1.07 -2.78
CA THR A 98 3.40 2.52 -2.49
C THR A 98 2.62 3.38 -3.51
N PRO A 99 2.67 3.11 -4.84
CA PRO A 99 1.85 3.86 -5.79
C PRO A 99 0.34 3.76 -5.53
N LEU A 100 -0.17 2.65 -4.99
CA LEU A 100 -1.57 2.52 -4.59
C LEU A 100 -1.90 3.46 -3.42
N HIS A 101 -1.01 3.52 -2.43
CA HIS A 101 -1.17 4.42 -1.29
C HIS A 101 -1.19 5.89 -1.72
N ASN A 102 -0.42 6.27 -2.74
CA ASN A 102 -0.36 7.67 -3.17
C ASN A 102 -1.60 8.12 -3.97
N ILE A 103 -2.19 7.23 -4.80
CA ILE A 103 -3.33 7.58 -5.67
C ILE A 103 -4.66 7.63 -4.94
N ILE A 104 -4.84 6.86 -3.86
CA ILE A 104 -6.07 6.89 -3.05
C ILE A 104 -6.16 8.22 -2.31
N ASP A 105 -7.21 9.00 -2.54
CA ASP A 105 -7.43 10.33 -1.93
C ASP A 105 -7.94 10.26 -0.48
N ALA A 106 -7.16 9.61 0.38
CA ALA A 106 -7.41 9.51 1.81
C ALA A 106 -6.12 9.77 2.60
N ARG A 107 -6.20 10.52 3.70
CA ARG A 107 -5.03 10.85 4.52
C ARG A 107 -4.33 9.62 5.08
N PHE A 108 -5.11 8.63 5.54
CA PHE A 108 -4.64 7.35 6.05
C PHE A 108 -5.13 6.24 5.12
N VAL A 109 -4.23 5.31 4.77
CA VAL A 109 -4.56 4.14 3.94
C VAL A 109 -4.04 2.91 4.64
N VAL A 110 -4.92 1.92 4.80
CA VAL A 110 -4.62 0.62 5.39
C VAL A 110 -4.99 -0.45 4.37
N HIS A 111 -4.01 -1.24 3.97
CA HIS A 111 -4.19 -2.34 3.04
C HIS A 111 -3.88 -3.66 3.74
N THR A 112 -4.84 -4.57 3.68
CA THR A 112 -4.84 -5.85 4.42
C THR A 112 -5.17 -7.00 3.48
N HIS A 113 -4.90 -8.22 3.93
CA HIS A 113 -5.19 -9.47 3.21
C HIS A 113 -5.99 -10.46 4.10
N PRO A 114 -7.20 -10.10 4.59
CA PRO A 114 -7.95 -10.98 5.48
C PRO A 114 -8.32 -12.28 4.75
N ALA A 115 -8.10 -13.42 5.41
CA ALA A 115 -8.26 -14.73 4.75
C ALA A 115 -9.68 -14.96 4.22
N LEU A 116 -10.71 -14.45 4.91
CA LEU A 116 -12.10 -14.57 4.48
C LEU A 116 -12.41 -13.71 3.26
N VAL A 117 -11.85 -12.50 3.19
CA VAL A 117 -12.03 -11.61 2.02
C VAL A 117 -11.32 -12.21 0.82
N ASN A 118 -10.07 -12.67 0.97
CA ASN A 118 -9.36 -13.36 -0.11
C ASN A 118 -10.10 -14.62 -0.58
N GLY A 119 -10.65 -15.41 0.34
CA GLY A 119 -11.46 -16.58 -0.01
C GLY A 119 -12.70 -16.21 -0.83
N MET A 120 -13.37 -15.11 -0.47
CA MET A 120 -14.51 -14.57 -1.20
C MET A 120 -14.10 -14.05 -2.59
N THR A 121 -13.03 -13.27 -2.69
CA THR A 121 -12.59 -12.67 -3.95
C THR A 121 -12.04 -13.69 -4.96
N CYS A 122 -11.57 -14.85 -4.50
CA CYS A 122 -11.17 -15.96 -5.36
C CYS A 122 -12.34 -16.90 -5.78
N ALA A 123 -13.56 -16.67 -5.28
CA ALA A 123 -14.71 -17.52 -5.58
C ALA A 123 -15.37 -17.18 -6.93
N LYS A 124 -16.24 -18.07 -7.43
CA LYS A 124 -17.15 -17.73 -8.52
C LYS A 124 -18.14 -16.67 -8.04
N ASP A 125 -18.52 -15.76 -8.95
CA ASP A 125 -19.47 -14.68 -8.69
C ASP A 125 -19.03 -13.70 -7.57
N ALA A 126 -17.71 -13.61 -7.31
CA ALA A 126 -17.15 -12.82 -6.22
C ALA A 126 -17.59 -11.35 -6.24
N GLU A 127 -17.58 -10.71 -7.41
CA GLU A 127 -18.02 -9.31 -7.55
C GLU A 127 -19.47 -9.11 -7.08
N ALA A 128 -20.39 -9.99 -7.48
CA ALA A 128 -21.79 -9.93 -7.07
C ALA A 128 -21.96 -10.14 -5.56
N VAL A 129 -21.18 -11.05 -4.97
CA VAL A 129 -21.15 -11.27 -3.52
C VAL A 129 -20.56 -10.06 -2.80
N CYS A 130 -19.49 -9.47 -3.32
CA CYS A 130 -18.85 -8.28 -2.78
C CYS A 130 -19.84 -7.11 -2.76
N ASN A 131 -20.50 -6.81 -3.89
CA ASN A 131 -21.50 -5.75 -4.01
C ASN A 131 -22.68 -5.94 -3.05
N ARG A 132 -23.03 -7.18 -2.70
CA ARG A 132 -24.09 -7.48 -1.73
C ARG A 132 -23.64 -7.30 -0.28
N LEU A 133 -22.40 -7.68 0.05
CA LEU A 133 -21.88 -7.61 1.42
C LEU A 133 -21.29 -6.23 1.75
N PHE A 134 -20.73 -5.55 0.76
CA PHE A 134 -20.02 -4.28 0.85
C PHE A 134 -20.52 -3.34 -0.26
N PRO A 135 -21.76 -2.83 -0.15
CA PRO A 135 -22.38 -2.04 -1.24
C PRO A 135 -21.66 -0.73 -1.54
N ASP A 136 -20.86 -0.21 -0.59
CA ASP A 136 -20.06 1.00 -0.74
C ASP A 136 -18.63 0.72 -1.24
N ALA A 137 -18.25 -0.55 -1.40
CA ALA A 137 -16.93 -0.93 -1.89
C ALA A 137 -16.84 -0.79 -3.41
N MET A 138 -15.66 -0.39 -3.88
CA MET A 138 -15.30 -0.46 -5.29
C MET A 138 -14.64 -1.81 -5.58
N TRP A 139 -15.20 -2.58 -6.50
CA TRP A 139 -14.56 -3.79 -7.01
C TRP A 139 -13.45 -3.40 -8.00
N VAL A 140 -12.27 -4.01 -7.83
CA VAL A 140 -11.13 -3.85 -8.73
C VAL A 140 -10.78 -5.23 -9.27
N GLU A 141 -10.81 -5.35 -10.60
CA GLU A 141 -10.43 -6.59 -11.28
C GLU A 141 -8.99 -6.99 -10.97
N TYR A 142 -8.71 -8.28 -11.05
CA TYR A 142 -7.35 -8.77 -10.92
C TYR A 142 -6.47 -8.19 -12.04
N VAL A 143 -5.36 -7.57 -11.65
CA VAL A 143 -4.33 -7.08 -12.56
C VAL A 143 -3.06 -7.84 -12.28
N ASP A 144 -2.53 -8.49 -13.32
CA ASP A 144 -1.18 -9.04 -13.30
C ASP A 144 -0.18 -7.91 -13.59
N ALA A 145 0.75 -7.68 -12.68
CA ALA A 145 1.68 -6.55 -12.71
C ALA A 145 2.94 -6.83 -13.58
#